data_AF-A0A2S9G0F3-F1
#
_entry.id   AF-A0A2S9G0F3-F1
#
_cell.length_a   1.000
_cell.length_b   1.000
_cell.length_c   1.000
_cell.angle_alpha   90.00
_cell.angle_beta   90.00
_cell.angle_gamma   90.00
#
_symmetry.space_group_name_H-M   'P 1'
#
loop_
_entity.id
_entity.type
_entity.pdbx_description
1 polymer ?
#
loop_
_entity_poly.entity_id
_entity_poly.type
_entity_poly.pdbx_seq_one_letter_code
_entity_poly.pdbx_strand_id
1 'polypeptide(L)'
;EGCAAAAAITGDVEVQEMDLTSLAAIRTAADALKDRFERIDLLINNAGVMTTPKGTTKDGFELQFGTNHLGHFAFTGLLLDTLLD
;
A
#
# COMPACT_ATOMS: atom_id res chain seq x y z
N GLU A 1 -9.72 6.51 9.26
CA GLU A 1 -9.96 7.49 8.18
C GLU A 1 -10.42 6.82 6.88
N GLY A 2 -9.75 5.76 6.40
CA GLY A 2 -10.13 5.05 5.16
C GLY A 2 -11.60 4.67 5.04
N CYS A 3 -12.20 4.03 6.05
CA CYS A 3 -13.63 3.65 6.01
C CYS A 3 -14.59 4.84 5.93
N ALA A 4 -14.23 5.97 6.57
CA ALA A 4 -15.05 7.17 6.52
C ALA A 4 -15.01 7.82 5.12
N ALA A 5 -13.84 7.81 4.46
CA ALA A 5 -13.71 8.25 3.08
C ALA A 5 -14.47 7.32 2.11
N ALA A 6 -14.35 6.00 2.28
CA ALA A 6 -15.05 5.01 1.46
C ALA A 6 -16.58 5.20 1.50
N ALA A 7 -17.15 5.49 2.66
CA ALA A 7 -18.58 5.73 2.83
C ALA A 7 -19.11 6.95 2.05
N ALA A 8 -18.24 7.86 1.61
CA ALA A 8 -18.60 9.04 0.83
C ALA A 8 -18.39 8.88 -0.69
N ILE A 9 -17.85 7.73 -1.14
CA ILE A 9 -17.56 7.44 -2.55
C ILE A 9 -18.67 6.53 -3.10
N THR A 10 -19.14 6.82 -4.31
CA THR A 10 -20.11 5.98 -5.01
C THR A 10 -19.42 4.86 -5.77
N GLY A 11 -20.03 3.67 -5.81
CA GLY A 11 -19.49 2.48 -6.46
C GLY A 11 -19.22 1.37 -5.44
N ASP A 12 -18.57 0.30 -5.88
CA ASP A 12 -18.07 -0.74 -4.98
C ASP A 12 -16.70 -0.30 -4.44
N VAL A 13 -16.62 -0.07 -3.13
CA VAL A 13 -15.45 0.50 -2.49
C VAL A 13 -15.12 -0.32 -1.25
N GLU A 14 -13.94 -0.92 -1.27
CA GLU A 14 -13.42 -1.73 -0.17
C GLU A 14 -12.16 -1.09 0.39
N VAL A 15 -11.95 -1.23 1.70
CA VAL A 15 -10.78 -0.71 2.39
C VAL A 15 -9.89 -1.88 2.80
N GLN A 16 -8.63 -1.84 2.38
CA GLN A 16 -7.57 -2.74 2.85
C GLN A 16 -6.59 -1.95 3.71
N GLU A 17 -6.37 -2.40 4.95
CA GLU A 17 -5.38 -1.77 5.82
C GLU A 17 -3.97 -2.02 5.28
N MET A 18 -3.16 -0.96 5.21
CA MET A 18 -1.77 -1.01 4.74
C MET A 18 -0.97 0.15 5.32
N ASP A 19 0.12 -0.18 6.02
CA ASP A 19 1.10 0.78 6.53
C ASP A 19 2.41 0.63 5.75
N LEU A 20 2.71 1.60 4.89
CA LEU A 20 3.90 1.60 4.03
C LEU A 20 5.22 1.71 4.81
N THR A 21 5.18 2.00 6.11
CA THR A 21 6.37 1.96 6.98
C THR A 21 6.70 0.55 7.48
N SER A 22 5.95 -0.47 7.08
CA SER A 22 6.14 -1.85 7.54
C SER A 22 6.05 -2.86 6.41
N LEU A 23 7.16 -3.53 6.11
CA LEU A 23 7.21 -4.61 5.12
C LEU A 23 6.30 -5.78 5.47
N ALA A 24 6.09 -6.05 6.77
CA ALA A 24 5.13 -7.05 7.23
C ALA A 24 3.69 -6.65 6.87
N ALA A 25 3.29 -5.41 7.14
CA ALA A 25 1.96 -4.92 6.78
C ALA A 25 1.72 -4.91 5.26
N ILE A 26 2.75 -4.55 4.49
CA ILE A 26 2.73 -4.58 3.02
C ILE A 26 2.45 -5.99 2.50
N ARG A 27 3.12 -7.02 3.06
CA ARG A 27 2.89 -8.42 2.68
C ARG A 27 1.46 -8.86 3.01
N THR A 28 1.01 -8.59 4.23
CA THR A 28 -0.36 -8.92 4.65
C THR A 28 -1.41 -8.28 3.74
N ALA A 29 -1.23 -7.01 3.36
CA ALA A 29 -2.13 -6.33 2.44
C ALA A 29 -2.10 -6.94 1.04
N ALA A 30 -0.92 -7.25 0.50
CA ALA A 30 -0.79 -7.85 -0.82
C ALA A 30 -1.41 -9.26 -0.87
N ASP A 31 -1.18 -10.09 0.15
CA ASP A 31 -1.78 -11.43 0.23
C ASP A 31 -3.31 -11.34 0.32
N ALA A 32 -3.85 -10.44 1.14
CA ALA A 32 -5.29 -10.23 1.23
C ALA A 32 -5.91 -9.80 -0.12
N LEU A 33 -5.20 -8.99 -0.93
CA LEU A 33 -5.70 -8.59 -2.25
C LEU A 33 -5.65 -9.75 -3.25
N LYS A 34 -4.57 -10.53 -3.26
CA LYS A 34 -4.45 -11.72 -4.14
C LYS A 34 -5.49 -12.79 -3.82
N ASP A 35 -5.86 -12.94 -2.54
CA ASP A 35 -6.89 -13.90 -2.13
C ASP A 35 -8.30 -13.47 -2.58
N ARG A 36 -8.51 -12.17 -2.81
CA ARG A 36 -9.83 -11.59 -3.16
C ARG A 36 -10.01 -11.36 -4.65
N PHE A 37 -8.93 -10.98 -5.34
CA PHE A 37 -8.96 -10.55 -6.72
C PHE A 37 -7.98 -11.35 -7.55
N GLU A 38 -8.51 -12.02 -8.58
CA GLU A 38 -7.70 -12.72 -9.57
C GLU A 38 -6.86 -11.76 -10.42
N ARG A 39 -7.35 -10.52 -10.60
CA ARG A 39 -6.75 -9.50 -11.46
C ARG A 39 -6.92 -8.09 -10.88
N ILE A 40 -5.90 -7.26 -11.03
CA ILE A 40 -5.92 -5.82 -10.73
C ILE A 40 -5.59 -5.07 -12.02
N ASP A 41 -6.52 -4.28 -12.54
CA ASP A 41 -6.29 -3.55 -13.80
C ASP A 41 -5.44 -2.28 -13.62
N LEU A 42 -5.44 -1.68 -12.42
CA LEU A 42 -4.73 -0.45 -12.14
C LEU A 42 -4.26 -0.39 -10.69
N LEU A 43 -2.97 -0.13 -10.50
CA LEU A 43 -2.38 0.20 -9.21
C LEU A 43 -1.88 1.65 -9.21
N ILE A 44 -2.34 2.45 -8.26
CA ILE A 44 -1.91 3.85 -8.09
C ILE A 44 -1.06 3.97 -6.81
N ASN A 45 0.26 4.06 -6.99
CA ASN A 45 1.22 4.33 -5.92
C ASN A 45 1.22 5.82 -5.54
N ASN A 46 0.14 6.28 -4.91
CA ASN A 46 -0.06 7.70 -4.60
C ASN A 46 0.40 8.11 -3.19
N ALA A 47 0.35 7.19 -2.22
CA ALA A 47 0.63 7.55 -0.83
C ALA A 47 2.07 8.06 -0.66
N GLY A 48 2.25 9.03 0.22
CA GLY A 48 3.58 9.58 0.45
C GLY A 48 3.57 10.61 1.56
N VAL A 49 4.72 10.75 2.21
CA VAL A 49 4.97 11.74 3.25
C VAL A 49 6.03 12.73 2.78
N MET A 50 5.91 13.99 3.17
CA MET A 50 6.86 15.05 2.85
C MET A 50 7.02 15.97 4.06
N THR A 51 8.21 16.56 4.22
CA THR A 51 8.48 17.54 5.29
C THR A 51 8.22 16.95 6.69
N THR A 52 8.52 15.67 6.88
CA THR A 52 8.44 14.99 8.18
C THR A 52 9.69 15.28 9.01
N PRO A 53 9.60 15.26 10.36
CA PRO A 53 10.79 15.12 11.20
C PRO A 53 11.61 13.89 10.80
N LYS A 54 12.92 13.90 11.10
CA LYS A 54 13.77 12.73 10.90
C LYS A 54 13.21 11.55 11.67
N GLY A 55 13.06 10.42 10.99
CA GLY A 55 12.52 9.20 11.56
C GLY A 55 12.94 8.00 10.76
N THR A 56 12.55 6.81 11.24
CA THR A 56 12.75 5.55 10.54
C THR A 56 11.43 4.80 10.41
N THR A 57 11.32 3.97 9.38
CA THR A 57 10.25 2.99 9.24
C THR A 57 10.39 1.89 10.30
N LYS A 58 9.38 1.02 10.45
CA LYS A 58 9.45 -0.12 11.39
C LYS A 58 10.58 -1.09 11.06
N ASP A 59 11.00 -1.11 9.80
CA ASP A 59 12.10 -1.94 9.30
C ASP A 59 13.47 -1.22 9.32
N GLY A 60 13.54 0.01 9.83
CA GLY A 60 14.80 0.73 10.06
C GLY A 60 15.32 1.56 8.87
N PHE A 61 14.51 1.77 7.82
CA PHE A 61 14.86 2.67 6.71
C PHE A 61 14.55 4.12 7.07
N GLU A 62 15.21 5.09 6.43
CA GLU A 62 14.82 6.50 6.53
C GLU A 62 13.34 6.66 6.15
N LEU A 63 12.56 7.41 6.93
CA LEU A 63 11.10 7.41 6.86
C LEU A 63 10.56 7.77 5.47
N GLN A 64 11.05 8.84 4.83
CA GLN A 64 10.53 9.27 3.53
C GLN A 64 10.93 8.30 2.42
N PHE A 65 12.18 7.85 2.39
CA PHE A 65 12.66 6.86 1.42
C PHE A 65 11.95 5.52 1.60
N GLY A 66 11.80 5.07 2.85
CA GLY A 66 11.12 3.84 3.20
C GLY A 66 9.64 3.85 2.82
N THR A 67 8.93 4.94 3.11
CA THR A 67 7.49 5.05 2.80
C THR A 67 7.24 5.28 1.32
N ASN A 68 7.87 6.32 0.73
CA ASN A 68 7.53 6.82 -0.59
C ASN A 68 8.14 5.98 -1.72
N HIS A 69 9.19 5.20 -1.43
CA HIS A 69 9.86 4.39 -2.44
C HIS A 69 9.87 2.91 -2.08
N LEU A 70 10.51 2.50 -0.98
CA LEU A 70 10.68 1.07 -0.69
C LEU A 70 9.35 0.36 -0.43
N GLY A 71 8.42 1.01 0.28
CA GLY A 71 7.09 0.47 0.55
C GLY A 71 6.29 0.25 -0.74
N HIS A 72 6.24 1.26 -1.61
CA HIS A 72 5.58 1.15 -2.92
C HIS A 72 6.24 0.13 -3.83
N PHE A 73 7.57 0.08 -3.86
CA PHE A 73 8.32 -0.90 -4.66
C PHE A 73 7.99 -2.32 -4.20
N ALA A 74 8.05 -2.58 -2.89
CA ALA A 74 7.71 -3.88 -2.33
C ALA A 74 6.26 -4.29 -2.61
N PHE A 75 5.31 -3.38 -2.40
CA PHE A 75 3.89 -3.65 -2.64
C PHE A 75 3.59 -3.96 -4.11
N THR A 76 4.12 -3.14 -5.03
CA THR A 76 3.96 -3.35 -6.48
C THR A 76 4.57 -4.69 -6.88
N GLY A 77 5.78 -4.99 -6.42
CA GLY A 77 6.48 -6.25 -6.72
C GLY A 77 5.69 -7.49 -6.26
N LEU A 78 5.01 -7.42 -5.12
CA LEU A 78 4.19 -8.51 -4.60
C LEU A 78 2.87 -8.72 -5.35
N LEU A 79 2.43 -7.74 -6.15
CA LEU A 79 1.20 -7.76 -6.92
C LEU A 79 1.45 -7.89 -8.44
N LEU A 80 2.70 -8.05 -8.89
CA LEU A 80 3.02 -8.07 -10.32
C LEU A 80 2.24 -9.14 -11.09
N ASP A 81 2.13 -10.35 -10.55
CA ASP A 81 1.41 -11.44 -11.20
C ASP A 81 -0.07 -11.06 -11.39
N THR A 82 -0.72 -10.55 -10.34
CA THR A 82 -2.12 -10.07 -10.38
C THR A 82 -2.33 -8.83 -11.28
N LEU A 83 -1.27 -8.08 -11.59
CA LEU A 83 -1.31 -6.90 -12.46
C LEU A 83 -1.06 -7.24 -13.94
N LEU A 84 -0.32 -8.31 -14.23
CA LEU A 84 0.18 -8.62 -15.57
C LEU A 84 -0.54 -9.77 -16.26
N ASP A 85 -1.21 -10.63 -15.49
CA ASP A 85 -2.01 -11.76 -15.99
C ASP A 85 -3.47 -11.37 -16.33
#